data_AF-A0A4Q3Y7L2-F1
#
_entry.id   AF-A0A4Q3Y7L2-F1
#
_cell.length_a   1.000
_cell.length_b   1.000
_cell.length_c   1.000
_cell.angle_alpha   90.00
_cell.angle_beta   90.00
_cell.angle_gamma   90.00
#
_symmetry.space_group_name_H-M   'P 1'
#
loop_
_entity.id
_entity.type
_entity.pdbx_description
1 polymer ?
#
loop_
_entity_poly.entity_id
_entity_poly.type
_entity_poly.pdbx_seq_one_letter_code
_entity_poly.pdbx_strand_id
1 'polypeptide(L)'
;HNFPTTVEPFNGAATGSGGEIRDRLAGGQGSLPLAGTAVYMTSYSRLTESRSWENAMPERKWLYQTPMDILIKASNGASDFGNKFGQPLITGSVLTFEHIENERRLAYDKVIMQAGGIGYGKLDQSIKKKPQTGDKVVILGGENYRIGMGGAAVSSADTGAFGSGIELNAIQRSNPEMQKRAANAIRGLVESDNNPIVSIHDHGAGGHLNCLSELVEETGGKIDLDKLPVGDPTLSAKEIIGNESQERMGLVIGQKDVDFLKKVAERERSPMYEVGDILDNHRFTFESATTGEKPMDFAIEDMFGSSPKTIMTDVSKARNYKELNYSQADFKTYLEAVLQLEAVACKDWLTNKVDRCVGGRVAKQQCAGPLQLPLNNLGVMALDFNGKEGVATSIGHSPVAAIIDAKAGSRN
;
A
#
# COMPACT_ATOMS: atom_id res chain seq x y z
N HIS A 1 -4.45 1.68 -3.10
CA HIS A 1 -4.54 3.05 -2.55
C HIS A 1 -5.35 3.96 -3.49
N ASN A 2 -6.64 3.65 -3.68
CA ASN A 2 -7.47 4.18 -4.77
C ASN A 2 -7.86 5.65 -4.61
N PHE A 3 -8.47 5.99 -3.47
CA PHE A 3 -8.98 7.34 -3.22
C PHE A 3 -7.85 8.39 -3.19
N PRO A 4 -6.76 8.23 -2.41
CA PRO A 4 -5.67 9.21 -2.41
C PRO A 4 -5.04 9.39 -3.79
N THR A 5 -4.89 8.31 -4.57
CA THR A 5 -4.38 8.40 -5.94
C THR A 5 -5.33 9.17 -6.88
N THR A 6 -6.63 9.10 -6.63
CA THR A 6 -7.63 9.84 -7.41
C THR A 6 -7.50 11.35 -7.15
N VAL A 7 -7.20 11.76 -5.91
CA VAL A 7 -7.06 13.16 -5.48
C VAL A 7 -5.68 13.73 -5.85
N GLU A 8 -4.61 13.06 -5.39
CA GLU A 8 -3.21 13.42 -5.61
C GLU A 8 -2.42 12.15 -6.01
N PRO A 9 -2.19 11.92 -7.32
CA PRO A 9 -1.76 10.61 -7.79
C PRO A 9 -0.32 10.26 -7.44
N PHE A 10 0.58 11.24 -7.31
CA PHE A 10 1.99 10.94 -7.07
C PHE A 10 2.18 10.34 -5.68
N ASN A 11 1.82 11.08 -4.62
CA ASN A 11 1.98 10.56 -3.27
C ASN A 11 0.99 9.44 -3.00
N GLY A 12 -0.24 9.49 -3.53
CA GLY A 12 -1.18 8.37 -3.41
C GLY A 12 -0.63 7.05 -3.95
N ALA A 13 0.17 7.06 -5.01
CA ALA A 13 0.83 5.86 -5.51
C ALA A 13 2.11 5.50 -4.73
N ALA A 14 2.90 6.51 -4.35
CA ALA A 14 4.13 6.34 -3.60
C ALA A 14 3.87 5.74 -2.21
N THR A 15 2.92 6.30 -1.45
CA THR A 15 2.55 5.80 -0.12
C THR A 15 1.80 4.48 -0.19
N GLY A 16 1.14 4.17 -1.30
CA GLY A 16 0.56 2.86 -1.55
C GLY A 16 1.64 1.79 -1.65
N SER A 17 2.72 2.10 -2.36
CA SER A 17 3.92 1.24 -2.45
C SER A 17 4.64 1.15 -1.10
N GLY A 18 4.77 2.28 -0.40
CA GLY A 18 5.40 2.33 0.92
C GLY A 18 4.66 1.53 1.98
N GLY A 19 3.33 1.71 2.09
CA GLY A 19 2.50 0.95 3.02
C GLY A 19 2.61 -0.55 2.81
N GLU A 20 2.46 -1.00 1.56
CA GLU A 20 2.56 -2.42 1.22
C GLU A 20 3.95 -3.02 1.54
N ILE A 21 5.03 -2.26 1.36
CA ILE A 21 6.38 -2.70 1.78
C ILE A 21 6.45 -2.84 3.30
N ARG A 22 5.81 -1.95 4.08
CA ARG A 22 5.77 -2.04 5.54
C ARG A 22 4.98 -3.26 6.01
N ASP A 23 3.85 -3.55 5.38
CA ASP A 23 3.05 -4.75 5.66
C ASP A 23 3.90 -6.02 5.50
N ARG A 24 4.66 -6.11 4.40
CA ARG A 24 5.61 -7.21 4.20
C ARG A 24 6.69 -7.24 5.27
N LEU A 25 7.28 -6.10 5.62
CA LEU A 25 8.29 -6.04 6.70
C LEU A 25 7.72 -6.52 8.05
N ALA A 26 6.43 -6.32 8.31
CA ALA A 26 5.73 -6.72 9.54
C ALA A 26 5.26 -8.20 9.57
N GLY A 27 5.53 -8.99 8.54
CA GLY A 27 5.17 -10.41 8.52
C GLY A 27 5.91 -11.22 9.60
N GLY A 28 5.18 -11.91 10.49
CA GLY A 28 5.76 -12.68 11.59
C GLY A 28 6.53 -11.81 12.58
N GLN A 29 7.73 -12.25 12.99
CA GLN A 29 8.71 -11.45 13.75
C GLN A 29 9.60 -10.58 12.85
N GLY A 30 9.16 -10.33 11.62
CA GLY A 30 9.88 -9.57 10.59
C GLY A 30 10.14 -10.42 9.34
N SER A 31 9.90 -9.83 8.17
CA SER A 31 10.19 -10.44 6.87
C SER A 31 10.85 -9.44 5.92
N LEU A 32 11.36 -9.89 4.78
CA LEU A 32 12.14 -9.05 3.87
C LEU A 32 11.48 -8.95 2.48
N PRO A 33 11.19 -7.73 1.99
CA PRO A 33 10.66 -7.53 0.65
C PRO A 33 11.69 -7.91 -0.42
N LEU A 34 11.24 -8.53 -1.50
CA LEU A 34 12.06 -8.91 -2.66
C LEU A 34 11.75 -8.07 -3.88
N ALA A 35 10.50 -8.04 -4.32
CA ALA A 35 10.10 -7.32 -5.53
C ALA A 35 8.67 -6.81 -5.42
N GLY A 36 8.42 -5.70 -6.10
CA GLY A 36 7.13 -5.03 -6.16
C GLY A 36 6.33 -5.34 -7.41
N THR A 37 5.06 -4.99 -7.34
CA THR A 37 4.05 -5.08 -8.38
C THR A 37 3.18 -3.83 -8.35
N ALA A 38 2.85 -3.27 -9.51
CA ALA A 38 1.93 -2.13 -9.61
C ALA A 38 0.85 -2.32 -10.68
N VAL A 39 -0.39 -2.00 -10.33
CA VAL A 39 -1.55 -2.02 -11.25
C VAL A 39 -2.25 -0.68 -11.26
N TYR A 40 -2.54 -0.19 -12.46
CA TYR A 40 -3.25 1.05 -12.70
C TYR A 40 -4.53 0.77 -13.50
N MET A 41 -5.70 1.13 -12.98
CA MET A 41 -6.93 1.11 -13.78
C MET A 41 -7.61 2.47 -13.74
N THR A 42 -7.83 3.06 -14.91
CA THR A 42 -8.39 4.40 -15.08
C THR A 42 -9.47 4.40 -16.16
N SER A 43 -10.20 5.49 -16.25
CA SER A 43 -10.93 5.84 -17.47
C SER A 43 -10.00 6.03 -18.68
N TYR A 44 -10.58 6.17 -19.87
CA TYR A 44 -9.83 6.43 -21.10
C TYR A 44 -8.97 7.69 -20.97
N SER A 45 -7.70 7.56 -21.38
CA SER A 45 -6.68 8.61 -21.26
C SER A 45 -6.97 9.78 -22.18
N ARG A 46 -7.65 9.54 -23.32
CA ARG A 46 -7.92 10.55 -24.34
C ARG A 46 -6.62 11.21 -24.84
N LEU A 47 -5.55 10.43 -24.90
CA LEU A 47 -4.20 10.90 -25.27
C LEU A 47 -4.14 11.50 -26.68
N THR A 48 -4.91 10.94 -27.62
CA THR A 48 -4.91 11.35 -29.03
C THR A 48 -6.32 11.37 -29.58
N GLU A 49 -6.67 12.38 -30.38
CA GLU A 49 -8.01 12.52 -30.99
C GLU A 49 -8.37 11.39 -31.99
N SER A 50 -7.40 10.61 -32.46
CA SER A 50 -7.60 9.54 -33.45
C SER A 50 -8.26 8.27 -32.90
N ARG A 51 -8.50 8.19 -31.58
CA ARG A 51 -9.04 7.00 -30.90
C ARG A 51 -10.56 7.04 -30.82
N SER A 52 -11.22 6.65 -31.91
CA SER A 52 -12.67 6.76 -32.06
C SER A 52 -13.49 6.05 -30.97
N TRP A 53 -12.98 4.96 -30.38
CA TRP A 53 -13.68 4.24 -29.31
C TRP A 53 -13.81 5.05 -28.01
N GLU A 54 -12.93 6.03 -27.76
CA GLU A 54 -13.02 6.90 -26.57
C GLU A 54 -14.22 7.86 -26.65
N ASN A 55 -14.82 8.02 -27.83
CA ASN A 55 -16.05 8.80 -28.05
C ASN A 55 -17.33 8.03 -27.71
N ALA A 56 -17.25 6.72 -27.43
CA ALA A 56 -18.41 5.90 -27.07
C ALA A 56 -19.08 6.38 -25.76
N MET A 57 -18.32 7.06 -24.89
CA MET A 57 -18.81 7.73 -23.70
C MET A 57 -18.32 9.19 -23.71
N PRO A 58 -19.21 10.19 -23.64
CA PRO A 58 -18.81 11.59 -23.59
C PRO A 58 -17.88 11.85 -22.39
N GLU A 59 -16.79 12.58 -22.64
CA GLU A 59 -15.92 13.04 -21.57
C GLU A 59 -16.71 13.89 -20.58
N ARG A 60 -16.38 13.76 -19.31
CA ARG A 60 -16.99 14.48 -18.20
C ARG A 60 -15.95 15.37 -17.53
N LYS A 61 -16.41 16.41 -16.84
CA LYS A 61 -15.51 17.26 -16.06
C LYS A 61 -14.89 16.44 -14.92
N TRP A 62 -13.57 16.30 -14.93
CA TRP A 62 -12.83 15.61 -13.88
C TRP A 62 -12.84 16.44 -12.59
N LEU A 63 -13.12 15.79 -11.46
CA LEU A 63 -13.17 16.45 -10.15
C LEU A 63 -11.77 16.85 -9.66
N TYR A 64 -10.78 15.98 -9.83
CA TYR A 64 -9.41 16.18 -9.33
C TYR A 64 -8.36 16.16 -10.44
N GLN A 65 -8.22 15.03 -11.14
CA GLN A 65 -7.18 14.81 -12.13
C GLN A 65 -7.74 14.08 -13.35
N THR A 66 -7.16 14.33 -14.52
CA THR A 66 -7.49 13.58 -15.74
C THR A 66 -6.93 12.15 -15.64
N PRO A 67 -7.49 11.15 -16.35
CA PRO A 67 -6.93 9.80 -16.40
C PRO A 67 -5.48 9.77 -16.90
N MET A 68 -5.12 10.64 -17.85
CA MET A 68 -3.75 10.80 -18.33
C MET A 68 -2.82 11.30 -17.22
N ASP A 69 -3.20 12.33 -16.46
CA ASP A 69 -2.43 12.81 -15.32
C ASP A 69 -2.24 11.73 -14.27
N ILE A 70 -3.29 10.96 -13.99
CA ILE A 70 -3.24 9.86 -13.03
C ILE A 70 -2.23 8.80 -13.48
N LEU A 71 -2.32 8.32 -14.71
CA LEU A 71 -1.38 7.32 -15.25
C LEU A 71 0.08 7.80 -15.17
N ILE A 72 0.34 9.07 -15.50
CA ILE A 72 1.69 9.65 -15.44
C ILE A 72 2.16 9.80 -14.00
N LYS A 73 1.41 10.51 -13.15
CA LYS A 73 1.82 10.86 -11.79
C LYS A 73 1.84 9.65 -10.87
N ALA A 74 0.85 8.75 -10.96
CA ALA A 74 0.82 7.53 -10.14
C ALA A 74 1.96 6.57 -10.51
N SER A 75 2.24 6.39 -11.81
CA SER A 75 3.39 5.56 -12.21
C SER A 75 4.72 6.17 -11.76
N ASN A 76 4.86 7.50 -11.81
CA ASN A 76 6.03 8.19 -11.26
C ASN A 76 6.16 7.99 -9.75
N GLY A 77 5.07 8.13 -8.98
CA GLY A 77 5.09 7.97 -7.53
C GLY A 77 5.47 6.55 -7.08
N ALA A 78 4.87 5.53 -7.68
CA ALA A 78 5.21 4.14 -7.38
C ALA A 78 6.68 3.81 -7.73
N SER A 79 7.15 4.31 -8.88
CA SER A 79 8.55 4.12 -9.31
C SER A 79 9.52 4.86 -8.41
N ASP A 80 9.22 6.11 -8.03
CA ASP A 80 10.05 6.91 -7.15
C ASP A 80 10.25 6.23 -5.80
N PHE A 81 9.17 5.70 -5.22
CA PHE A 81 9.25 4.96 -3.96
C PHE A 81 10.09 3.69 -4.10
N GLY A 82 9.79 2.85 -5.09
CA GLY A 82 10.51 1.60 -5.33
C GLY A 82 12.01 1.83 -5.57
N ASN A 83 12.35 2.79 -6.42
CA ASN A 83 13.73 3.10 -6.79
C ASN A 83 14.54 3.62 -5.59
N LYS A 84 14.00 4.60 -4.84
CA LYS A 84 14.70 5.18 -3.68
C LYS A 84 14.79 4.21 -2.50
N PHE A 85 13.76 3.37 -2.29
CA PHE A 85 13.80 2.31 -1.28
C PHE A 85 14.78 1.18 -1.68
N GLY A 86 14.93 0.93 -2.98
CA GLY A 86 15.75 -0.17 -3.52
C GLY A 86 14.98 -1.49 -3.60
N GLN A 87 13.71 -1.44 -4.04
CA GLN A 87 12.91 -2.60 -4.42
C GLN A 87 12.69 -2.60 -5.93
N PRO A 88 13.07 -3.68 -6.65
CA PRO A 88 12.78 -3.79 -8.07
C PRO A 88 11.28 -3.99 -8.29
N LEU A 89 10.71 -3.38 -9.33
CA LEU A 89 9.32 -3.57 -9.74
C LEU A 89 9.32 -4.39 -11.03
N ILE A 90 8.95 -5.66 -10.93
CA ILE A 90 9.17 -6.66 -12.00
C ILE A 90 7.89 -7.18 -12.64
N THR A 91 6.73 -6.74 -12.16
CA THR A 91 5.41 -7.18 -12.63
C THR A 91 4.40 -6.04 -12.48
N GLY A 92 3.42 -5.97 -13.38
CA GLY A 92 2.41 -4.92 -13.31
C GLY A 92 1.38 -5.01 -14.42
N SER A 93 0.37 -4.15 -14.37
CA SER A 93 -0.68 -4.09 -15.37
C SER A 93 -1.27 -2.69 -15.49
N VAL A 94 -1.83 -2.38 -16.66
CA VAL A 94 -2.67 -1.18 -16.87
C VAL A 94 -3.95 -1.57 -17.59
N LEU A 95 -5.07 -0.97 -17.20
CA LEU A 95 -6.36 -1.08 -17.88
C LEU A 95 -7.01 0.29 -17.98
N THR A 96 -7.41 0.67 -19.19
CA THR A 96 -8.29 1.82 -19.42
C THR A 96 -9.67 1.30 -19.83
N PHE A 97 -10.73 1.78 -19.19
CA PHE A 97 -12.08 1.29 -19.48
C PHE A 97 -13.15 2.34 -19.21
N GLU A 98 -14.04 2.51 -20.18
CA GLU A 98 -15.34 3.17 -20.02
C GLU A 98 -16.39 2.44 -20.87
N HIS A 99 -17.61 2.33 -20.34
CA HIS A 99 -18.76 1.78 -21.04
C HIS A 99 -20.03 2.51 -20.64
N ILE A 100 -20.91 2.78 -21.61
CA ILE A 100 -22.23 3.35 -21.36
C ILE A 100 -23.31 2.53 -22.07
N GLU A 101 -24.28 2.03 -21.31
CA GLU A 101 -25.41 1.28 -21.84
C GLU A 101 -26.57 1.29 -20.83
N ASN A 102 -27.82 1.39 -21.33
CA ASN A 102 -29.03 1.39 -20.50
C ASN A 102 -28.96 2.39 -19.33
N GLU A 103 -28.57 3.64 -19.65
CA GLU A 103 -28.39 4.76 -18.70
C GLU A 103 -27.30 4.54 -17.62
N ARG A 104 -26.61 3.40 -17.66
CA ARG A 104 -25.53 3.07 -16.75
C ARG A 104 -24.20 3.46 -17.38
N ARG A 105 -23.42 4.26 -16.65
CA ARG A 105 -22.03 4.59 -16.95
C ARG A 105 -21.12 3.75 -16.07
N LEU A 106 -20.15 3.08 -16.67
CA LEU A 106 -19.14 2.27 -16.00
C LEU A 106 -17.77 2.77 -16.39
N ALA A 107 -16.95 3.06 -15.39
CA ALA A 107 -15.65 3.66 -15.55
C ALA A 107 -14.86 3.55 -14.25
N TYR A 108 -13.57 3.87 -14.32
CA TYR A 108 -12.70 4.00 -13.15
C TYR A 108 -12.41 5.48 -12.85
N ASP A 109 -13.45 6.22 -12.44
CA ASP A 109 -13.35 7.62 -11.96
C ASP A 109 -12.55 7.67 -10.66
N LYS A 110 -12.94 6.82 -9.70
CA LYS A 110 -12.10 6.41 -8.58
C LYS A 110 -11.18 5.32 -9.09
N VAL A 111 -9.91 5.64 -9.27
CA VAL A 111 -8.97 4.76 -9.96
C VAL A 111 -8.59 3.55 -9.12
N ILE A 112 -8.14 2.48 -9.78
CA ILE A 112 -7.40 1.43 -9.08
C ILE A 112 -5.93 1.81 -9.14
N MET A 113 -5.35 2.02 -7.97
CA MET A 113 -3.91 2.01 -7.78
C MET A 113 -3.62 0.90 -6.78
N GLN A 114 -3.07 -0.20 -7.28
CA GLN A 114 -2.67 -1.32 -6.45
C GLN A 114 -1.16 -1.40 -6.42
N ALA A 115 -0.61 -1.42 -5.21
CA ALA A 115 0.74 -1.89 -4.95
C ALA A 115 0.65 -3.29 -4.36
N GLY A 116 1.62 -4.13 -4.67
CA GLY A 116 1.78 -5.47 -4.14
C GLY A 116 3.23 -5.90 -4.27
N GLY A 117 3.54 -7.11 -3.82
CA GLY A 117 4.89 -7.60 -3.94
C GLY A 117 5.07 -8.98 -3.32
N ILE A 118 6.29 -9.48 -3.48
CA ILE A 118 6.74 -10.74 -2.88
C ILE A 118 7.89 -10.45 -1.91
N GLY A 119 8.03 -11.30 -0.91
CA GLY A 119 9.08 -11.23 0.11
C GLY A 119 9.42 -12.62 0.61
N TYR A 120 10.28 -12.70 1.61
CA TYR A 120 10.62 -13.95 2.28
C TYR A 120 10.82 -13.73 3.78
N GLY A 121 10.54 -14.76 4.57
CA GLY A 121 10.80 -14.80 6.01
C GLY A 121 11.40 -16.16 6.40
N LYS A 122 12.06 -16.21 7.56
CA LYS A 122 12.56 -17.48 8.11
C LYS A 122 11.39 -18.23 8.75
N LEU A 123 11.32 -19.56 8.55
CA LEU A 123 10.18 -20.37 8.99
C LEU A 123 9.95 -20.29 10.51
N ASP A 124 11.02 -20.33 11.29
CA ASP A 124 11.04 -20.20 12.76
C ASP A 124 10.64 -18.80 13.27
N GLN A 125 10.59 -17.80 12.38
CA GLN A 125 10.20 -16.42 12.66
C GLN A 125 8.83 -16.06 12.07
N SER A 126 8.14 -17.01 11.43
CA SER A 126 6.87 -16.77 10.71
C SER A 126 5.69 -16.41 11.64
N ILE A 127 5.77 -16.79 12.91
CA ILE A 127 4.74 -16.53 13.92
C ILE A 127 5.24 -15.49 14.91
N LYS A 128 4.41 -14.48 15.19
CA LYS A 128 4.66 -13.47 16.24
C LYS A 128 4.72 -14.17 17.60
N LYS A 129 5.60 -13.70 18.48
CA LYS A 129 5.62 -14.13 19.88
C LYS A 129 4.60 -13.31 20.66
N LYS A 130 4.16 -13.85 21.80
CA LYS A 130 3.26 -13.15 22.71
C LYS A 130 4.03 -12.11 23.55
N PRO A 131 3.68 -10.82 23.50
CA PRO A 131 4.20 -9.79 24.41
C PRO A 131 4.09 -10.20 25.88
N GLN A 132 5.08 -9.85 26.69
CA GLN A 132 5.12 -10.11 28.13
C GLN A 132 5.27 -8.80 28.92
N THR A 133 4.82 -8.79 30.17
CA THR A 133 5.03 -7.64 31.07
C THR A 133 6.49 -7.24 31.13
N GLY A 134 6.76 -5.94 30.96
CA GLY A 134 8.11 -5.39 30.94
C GLY A 134 8.78 -5.40 29.56
N ASP A 135 8.15 -5.99 28.54
CA ASP A 135 8.54 -5.72 27.15
C ASP A 135 8.27 -4.25 26.80
N LYS A 136 9.07 -3.72 25.88
CA LYS A 136 9.03 -2.34 25.43
C LYS A 136 8.31 -2.20 24.11
N VAL A 137 7.50 -1.15 24.02
CA VAL A 137 6.89 -0.68 22.78
C VAL A 137 7.79 0.38 22.17
N VAL A 138 8.25 0.13 20.94
CA VAL A 138 9.19 0.97 20.22
C VAL A 138 8.61 1.37 18.88
N ILE A 139 8.84 2.61 18.47
CA ILE A 139 8.57 3.09 17.11
C ILE A 139 9.91 3.27 16.38
N LEU A 140 10.01 2.73 15.18
CA LEU A 140 11.10 2.99 14.24
C LEU A 140 10.59 3.82 13.06
N GLY A 141 11.36 4.83 12.65
CA GLY A 141 11.15 5.57 11.41
C GLY A 141 10.78 7.04 11.58
N GLY A 142 9.83 7.53 10.78
CA GLY A 142 9.53 8.96 10.61
C GLY A 142 8.81 9.65 11.79
N GLU A 143 8.86 10.98 11.78
CA GLU A 143 8.18 11.84 12.76
C GLU A 143 6.71 12.14 12.40
N ASN A 144 5.92 12.55 13.40
CA ASN A 144 4.51 12.89 13.21
C ASN A 144 4.32 14.29 12.63
N TYR A 145 3.45 14.36 11.63
CA TYR A 145 2.93 15.59 11.03
C TYR A 145 1.40 15.50 10.89
N ARG A 146 0.74 16.62 10.60
CA ARG A 146 -0.70 16.66 10.29
C ARG A 146 -0.96 16.09 8.88
N ILE A 147 -0.85 14.77 8.74
CA ILE A 147 -0.99 14.03 7.48
C ILE A 147 -2.04 12.93 7.64
N GLY A 148 -2.91 12.77 6.64
CA GLY A 148 -3.84 11.63 6.57
C GLY A 148 -4.91 11.61 7.67
N MET A 149 -5.18 12.74 8.32
CA MET A 149 -6.14 12.79 9.42
C MET A 149 -7.53 12.33 8.95
N GLY A 150 -7.97 11.16 9.42
CA GLY A 150 -9.25 10.56 9.04
C GLY A 150 -9.25 9.91 7.64
N GLY A 151 -8.09 9.61 7.06
CA GLY A 151 -7.95 9.01 5.73
C GLY A 151 -8.78 7.75 5.55
N ALA A 152 -8.82 6.89 6.58
CA ALA A 152 -9.68 5.69 6.61
C ALA A 152 -11.17 6.00 6.37
N ALA A 153 -11.71 7.00 7.06
CA ALA A 153 -13.12 7.39 6.95
C ALA A 153 -13.43 7.95 5.55
N VAL A 154 -12.54 8.77 4.99
CA VAL A 154 -12.70 9.33 3.64
C VAL A 154 -12.58 8.24 2.57
N SER A 155 -11.67 7.28 2.74
CA SER A 155 -11.48 6.17 1.80
C SER A 155 -12.70 5.24 1.71
N SER A 156 -13.49 5.18 2.80
CA SER A 156 -14.69 4.37 2.97
C SER A 156 -15.96 5.01 2.42
N ALA A 157 -15.88 6.25 1.90
CA ALA A 157 -17.01 6.95 1.30
C ALA A 157 -16.89 7.05 -0.23
N ASP A 158 -17.99 7.50 -0.84
CA ASP A 158 -18.03 7.89 -2.24
C ASP A 158 -17.14 9.11 -2.51
N THR A 159 -16.58 9.18 -3.71
CA THR A 159 -15.69 10.27 -4.12
C THR A 159 -16.47 11.58 -4.26
N GLY A 160 -16.01 12.65 -3.61
CA GLY A 160 -16.72 13.93 -3.55
C GLY A 160 -17.84 14.02 -2.50
N ALA A 161 -17.99 13.02 -1.62
CA ALA A 161 -19.02 13.01 -0.58
C ALA A 161 -18.73 13.96 0.59
N PHE A 162 -17.49 14.45 0.73
CA PHE A 162 -17.05 15.32 1.83
C PHE A 162 -16.62 16.70 1.33
N GLY A 163 -16.59 17.69 2.23
CA GLY A 163 -16.11 19.03 1.90
C GLY A 163 -14.60 19.06 1.63
N SER A 164 -14.15 20.04 0.84
CA SER A 164 -12.75 20.19 0.38
C SER A 164 -11.69 20.14 1.48
N GLY A 165 -11.99 20.64 2.69
CA GLY A 165 -11.06 20.60 3.83
C GLY A 165 -10.74 19.19 4.33
N ILE A 166 -11.71 18.26 4.27
CA ILE A 166 -11.52 16.85 4.64
C ILE A 166 -10.77 16.11 3.52
N GLU A 167 -10.99 16.49 2.28
CA GLU A 167 -10.32 15.88 1.11
C GLU A 167 -8.83 16.29 1.02
N LEU A 168 -8.47 17.50 1.46
CA LEU A 168 -7.07 17.91 1.59
C LEU A 168 -6.30 17.06 2.60
N ASN A 169 -6.96 16.52 3.64
CA ASN A 169 -6.32 15.59 4.57
C ASN A 169 -5.94 14.26 3.91
N ALA A 170 -6.50 13.94 2.73
CA ALA A 170 -6.14 12.75 1.97
C ALA A 170 -4.86 12.91 1.14
N ILE A 171 -4.27 14.12 1.10
CA ILE A 171 -2.96 14.33 0.49
C ILE A 171 -1.93 13.63 1.37
N GLN A 172 -1.35 12.59 0.78
CA GLN A 172 -0.32 11.76 1.40
C GLN A 172 1.07 12.37 1.18
N ARG A 173 2.06 11.89 1.94
CA ARG A 173 3.46 12.29 1.78
C ARG A 173 4.35 11.07 1.91
N SER A 174 5.30 10.92 1.00
CA SER A 174 6.27 9.81 1.05
C SER A 174 7.69 10.29 1.35
N ASN A 175 8.45 9.46 2.06
CA ASN A 175 9.90 9.55 2.21
C ASN A 175 10.55 8.15 2.14
N PRO A 176 10.78 7.60 0.94
CA PRO A 176 11.24 6.22 0.78
C PRO A 176 12.61 5.93 1.45
N GLU A 177 13.45 6.95 1.59
CA GLU A 177 14.75 6.85 2.27
C GLU A 177 14.60 6.55 3.76
N MET A 178 13.63 7.19 4.42
CA MET A 178 13.32 6.91 5.83
C MET A 178 12.86 5.46 6.00
N GLN A 179 11.99 4.98 5.10
CA GLN A 179 11.54 3.59 5.15
C GLN A 179 12.70 2.63 4.90
N LYS A 180 13.66 2.98 4.04
CA LYS A 180 14.86 2.17 3.81
C LYS A 180 15.72 2.04 5.07
N ARG A 181 15.91 3.12 5.83
CA ARG A 181 16.63 3.10 7.11
C ARG A 181 15.94 2.20 8.14
N ALA A 182 14.63 2.36 8.31
CA ALA A 182 13.85 1.51 9.21
C ALA A 182 13.88 0.03 8.77
N ALA A 183 13.72 -0.23 7.47
CA ALA A 183 13.78 -1.57 6.90
C ALA A 183 15.15 -2.23 7.09
N ASN A 184 16.25 -1.47 6.95
CA ASN A 184 17.58 -2.00 7.19
C ASN A 184 17.80 -2.33 8.68
N ALA A 185 17.24 -1.53 9.61
CA ALA A 185 17.31 -1.82 11.03
C ALA A 185 16.57 -3.13 11.36
N ILE A 186 15.35 -3.28 10.84
CA ILE A 186 14.56 -4.53 10.95
C ILE A 186 15.31 -5.71 10.34
N ARG A 187 15.89 -5.53 9.15
CA ARG A 187 16.70 -6.55 8.48
C ARG A 187 17.88 -7.01 9.34
N GLY A 188 18.58 -6.08 9.99
CA GLY A 188 19.68 -6.40 10.90
C GLY A 188 19.25 -7.31 12.05
N LEU A 189 18.02 -7.17 12.54
CA LEU A 189 17.45 -8.04 13.56
C LEU A 189 17.00 -9.39 13.01
N VAL A 190 16.27 -9.40 11.90
CA VAL A 190 15.74 -10.63 11.26
C VAL A 190 16.87 -11.54 10.78
N GLU A 191 17.94 -10.96 10.22
CA GLU A 191 19.09 -11.72 9.73
C GLU A 191 20.04 -12.17 10.84
N SER A 192 19.95 -11.62 12.06
CA SER A 192 20.78 -12.05 13.19
C SER A 192 20.55 -13.51 13.61
N ASP A 193 21.52 -14.07 14.35
CA ASP A 193 21.43 -15.41 14.95
C ASP A 193 20.27 -15.51 15.97
N ASN A 194 19.97 -14.40 16.65
CA ASN A 194 18.87 -14.31 17.61
C ASN A 194 18.04 -13.05 17.35
N ASN A 195 16.91 -13.21 16.65
CA ASN A 195 15.96 -12.12 16.40
C ASN A 195 15.20 -11.75 17.70
N PRO A 196 15.41 -10.54 18.26
CA PRO A 196 14.76 -10.11 19.49
C PRO A 196 13.34 -9.57 19.30
N ILE A 197 12.85 -9.42 18.06
CA ILE A 197 11.51 -8.92 17.78
C ILE A 197 10.49 -9.90 18.35
N VAL A 198 9.63 -9.42 19.25
CA VAL A 198 8.51 -10.19 19.80
C VAL A 198 7.32 -10.08 18.86
N SER A 199 6.97 -8.84 18.52
CA SER A 199 5.90 -8.49 17.59
C SER A 199 6.31 -7.25 16.81
N ILE A 200 5.83 -7.13 15.57
CA ILE A 200 6.04 -5.97 14.69
C ILE A 200 4.75 -5.69 13.92
N HIS A 201 4.46 -4.42 13.70
CA HIS A 201 3.31 -3.96 12.92
C HIS A 201 3.64 -2.70 12.11
N ASP A 202 3.02 -2.53 10.95
CA ASP A 202 3.12 -1.29 10.20
C ASP A 202 2.25 -0.20 10.83
N HIS A 203 2.63 1.06 10.61
CA HIS A 203 1.70 2.18 10.77
C HIS A 203 1.03 2.48 9.43
N GLY A 204 -0.30 2.37 9.41
CA GLY A 204 -1.15 2.69 8.26
C GLY A 204 -2.33 3.56 8.67
N ALA A 205 -3.52 3.13 8.25
CA ALA A 205 -4.78 3.80 8.59
C ALA A 205 -4.96 3.89 10.12
N GLY A 206 -5.38 5.06 10.61
CA GLY A 206 -5.54 5.29 12.05
C GLY A 206 -4.25 5.53 12.84
N GLY A 207 -3.07 5.47 12.21
CA GLY A 207 -1.82 5.94 12.81
C GLY A 207 -1.32 5.11 13.99
N HIS A 208 -0.85 5.78 15.05
CA HIS A 208 -0.39 5.11 16.27
C HIS A 208 -1.51 4.36 16.96
N LEU A 209 -2.74 4.87 16.90
CA LEU A 209 -3.88 4.22 17.54
C LEU A 209 -4.01 2.78 17.08
N ASN A 210 -4.11 2.56 15.76
CA ASN A 210 -4.30 1.23 15.19
C ASN A 210 -3.07 0.34 15.42
N CYS A 211 -1.89 0.81 14.99
CA CYS A 211 -0.66 0.02 15.09
C CYS A 211 -0.36 -0.40 16.53
N LEU A 212 -0.41 0.54 17.48
CA LEU A 212 -0.06 0.24 18.87
C LEU A 212 -1.15 -0.58 19.56
N SER A 213 -2.42 -0.40 19.20
CA SER A 213 -3.50 -1.26 19.73
C SER A 213 -3.31 -2.72 19.38
N GLU A 214 -2.88 -3.03 18.16
CA GLU A 214 -2.64 -4.41 17.72
C GLU A 214 -1.41 -5.01 18.42
N LEU A 215 -0.41 -4.19 18.76
CA LEU A 215 0.76 -4.65 19.50
C LEU A 215 0.46 -4.97 20.97
N VAL A 216 -0.55 -4.33 21.55
CA VAL A 216 -0.92 -4.50 22.96
C VAL A 216 -2.24 -5.26 23.16
N GLU A 217 -2.87 -5.76 22.10
CA GLU A 217 -4.23 -6.33 22.14
C GLU A 217 -4.38 -7.39 23.23
N GLU A 218 -3.45 -8.33 23.35
CA GLU A 218 -3.58 -9.44 24.31
C GLU A 218 -3.25 -9.05 25.77
N THR A 219 -2.48 -7.99 26.01
CA THR A 219 -1.88 -7.69 27.32
C THR A 219 -2.30 -6.34 27.89
N GLY A 220 -2.70 -5.40 27.05
CA GLY A 220 -2.67 -3.98 27.38
C GLY A 220 -1.25 -3.42 27.41
N GLY A 221 -1.16 -2.10 27.53
CA GLY A 221 0.09 -1.36 27.54
C GLY A 221 -0.14 0.12 27.80
N LYS A 222 0.93 0.78 28.25
CA LYS A 222 0.93 2.23 28.50
C LYS A 222 1.91 2.89 27.54
N ILE A 223 1.39 3.82 26.76
CA ILE A 223 2.15 4.66 25.85
C ILE A 223 2.37 6.03 26.50
N ASP A 224 3.63 6.44 26.56
CA ASP A 224 4.06 7.76 26.98
C ASP A 224 3.90 8.74 25.81
N LEU A 225 2.90 9.62 25.92
CA LEU A 225 2.57 10.60 24.89
C LEU A 225 3.76 11.51 24.57
N ASP A 226 4.59 11.82 25.57
CA ASP A 226 5.70 12.76 25.43
C ASP A 226 6.90 12.16 24.67
N LYS A 227 6.93 10.83 24.55
CA LYS A 227 7.97 10.09 23.83
C LYS A 227 7.59 9.72 22.40
N LEU A 228 6.34 9.93 22.02
CA LEU A 228 5.93 9.77 20.63
C LEU A 228 6.70 10.76 19.73
N PRO A 229 6.99 10.37 18.49
CA PRO A 229 7.81 11.22 17.62
C PRO A 229 7.02 12.45 17.16
N VAL A 230 7.54 13.66 17.32
CA VAL A 230 6.83 14.90 16.95
C VAL A 230 7.67 15.73 15.98
N GLY A 231 7.20 15.83 14.73
CA GLY A 231 7.83 16.65 13.69
C GLY A 231 7.16 18.03 13.52
N ASP A 232 5.88 18.13 13.87
CA ASP A 232 5.14 19.39 13.96
C ASP A 232 4.74 19.65 15.43
N PRO A 233 5.30 20.67 16.10
CA PRO A 233 5.02 20.95 17.50
C PRO A 233 3.61 21.52 17.75
N THR A 234 2.84 21.81 16.69
CA THR A 234 1.48 22.35 16.79
C THR A 234 0.39 21.27 16.87
N LEU A 235 0.78 19.99 16.84
CA LEU A 235 -0.16 18.87 16.88
C LEU A 235 -0.80 18.76 18.27
N SER A 236 -2.13 18.66 18.29
CA SER A 236 -2.88 18.25 19.47
C SER A 236 -2.65 16.78 19.80
N ALA A 237 -2.96 16.35 21.04
CA ALA A 237 -2.86 14.93 21.43
C ALA A 237 -3.63 14.00 20.47
N LYS A 238 -4.81 14.41 20.01
CA LYS A 238 -5.60 13.67 19.01
C LYS A 238 -4.83 13.50 17.69
N GLU A 239 -4.15 14.54 17.23
CA GLU A 239 -3.39 14.51 15.98
C GLU A 239 -2.08 13.72 16.13
N ILE A 240 -1.41 13.82 17.27
CA ILE A 240 -0.25 12.98 17.59
C ILE A 240 -0.63 11.50 17.54
N ILE A 241 -1.75 11.11 18.14
CA ILE A 241 -2.20 9.71 18.19
C ILE A 241 -2.75 9.23 16.83
N GLY A 242 -3.55 10.06 16.15
CA GLY A 242 -4.35 9.66 14.99
C GLY A 242 -3.80 10.01 13.61
N ASN A 243 -2.62 10.63 13.49
CA ASN A 243 -2.05 10.95 12.18
C ASN A 243 -1.57 9.69 11.43
N GLU A 244 -1.71 9.72 10.11
CA GLU A 244 -1.25 8.66 9.21
C GLU A 244 0.08 9.06 8.54
N SER A 245 0.99 9.67 9.31
CA SER A 245 2.36 9.93 8.82
C SER A 245 3.02 8.60 8.42
N GLN A 246 3.81 8.65 7.35
CA GLN A 246 4.34 7.47 6.68
C GLN A 246 5.68 7.01 7.27
N GLU A 247 6.17 5.87 6.79
CA GLU A 247 7.49 5.32 7.12
C GLU A 247 7.73 5.05 8.61
N ARG A 248 6.70 4.58 9.32
CA ARG A 248 6.76 4.17 10.74
C ARG A 248 6.42 2.69 10.92
N MET A 249 7.15 2.03 11.82
CA MET A 249 6.93 0.64 12.24
C MET A 249 6.83 0.60 13.77
N GLY A 250 5.85 -0.11 14.30
CA GLY A 250 5.73 -0.39 15.72
C GLY A 250 6.31 -1.77 16.04
N LEU A 251 7.06 -1.87 17.14
CA LEU A 251 7.72 -3.09 17.58
C LEU A 251 7.47 -3.31 19.06
N VAL A 252 7.34 -4.59 19.44
CA VAL A 252 7.52 -5.04 20.82
C VAL A 252 8.86 -5.77 20.91
N ILE A 253 9.69 -5.36 21.86
CA ILE A 253 11.01 -5.93 22.10
C ILE A 253 11.24 -6.15 23.60
N GLY A 254 11.93 -7.23 23.97
CA GLY A 254 12.27 -7.45 25.37
C GLY A 254 13.20 -6.36 25.93
N GLN A 255 12.99 -5.96 27.18
CA GLN A 255 13.77 -4.89 27.84
C GLN A 255 15.30 -5.07 27.69
N LYS A 256 15.78 -6.31 27.78
CA LYS A 256 17.21 -6.65 27.68
C LYS A 256 17.80 -6.39 26.27
N ASP A 257 16.96 -6.34 25.25
CA ASP A 257 17.35 -6.26 23.83
C ASP A 257 17.16 -4.84 23.25
N VAL A 258 16.60 -3.91 24.03
CA VAL A 258 16.36 -2.51 23.61
C VAL A 258 17.66 -1.80 23.21
N ASP A 259 18.72 -1.93 24.00
CA ASP A 259 20.02 -1.32 23.71
C ASP A 259 20.64 -1.89 22.43
N PHE A 260 20.41 -3.17 22.15
CA PHE A 260 20.84 -3.80 20.91
C PHE A 260 20.08 -3.21 19.71
N LEU A 261 18.75 -3.11 19.78
CA LEU A 261 17.96 -2.45 18.74
C LEU A 261 18.39 -0.99 18.56
N LYS A 262 18.66 -0.25 19.64
CA LYS A 262 19.14 1.13 19.58
C LYS A 262 20.46 1.24 18.82
N LYS A 263 21.42 0.38 19.12
CA LYS A 263 22.71 0.33 18.40
C LYS A 263 22.53 0.02 16.91
N VAL A 264 21.63 -0.90 16.57
CA VAL A 264 21.31 -1.23 15.17
C VAL A 264 20.63 -0.04 14.47
N ALA A 265 19.65 0.60 15.13
CA ALA A 265 18.96 1.77 14.63
C ALA A 265 19.93 2.94 14.39
N GLU A 266 20.83 3.23 15.33
CA GLU A 266 21.87 4.27 15.17
C GLU A 266 22.82 3.99 14.00
N ARG A 267 23.25 2.73 13.83
CA ARG A 267 24.08 2.30 12.69
C ARG A 267 23.37 2.55 11.36
N GLU A 268 22.12 2.15 11.26
CA GLU A 268 21.29 2.35 10.06
C GLU A 268 20.72 3.78 9.97
N ARG A 269 21.02 4.62 10.97
CA ARG A 269 20.48 5.96 11.15
C ARG A 269 18.94 5.97 11.19
N SER A 270 18.27 4.88 11.53
CA SER A 270 16.81 4.89 11.71
C SER A 270 16.46 5.58 13.02
N PRO A 271 15.62 6.64 13.05
CA PRO A 271 15.12 7.16 14.30
C PRO A 271 14.36 6.07 15.06
N MET A 272 14.52 6.07 16.38
CA MET A 272 13.95 5.10 17.30
C MET A 272 13.41 5.81 18.53
N TYR A 273 12.20 5.45 18.93
CA TYR A 273 11.51 6.02 20.07
C TYR A 273 11.00 4.88 20.95
N GLU A 274 11.49 4.79 22.19
CA GLU A 274 10.90 3.89 23.20
C GLU A 274 9.69 4.60 23.80
N VAL A 275 8.49 4.19 23.39
CA VAL A 275 7.27 4.96 23.64
C VAL A 275 6.37 4.34 24.67
N GLY A 276 6.65 3.13 25.16
CA GLY A 276 5.78 2.54 26.16
C GLY A 276 6.20 1.17 26.65
N ASP A 277 5.36 0.63 27.52
CA ASP A 277 5.57 -0.61 28.25
C ASP A 277 4.35 -1.52 28.14
N ILE A 278 4.59 -2.83 28.07
CA ILE A 278 3.57 -3.87 28.21
C ILE A 278 3.30 -4.11 29.71
N LEU A 279 2.02 -4.04 30.13
CA LEU A 279 1.63 -4.01 31.54
C LEU A 279 0.72 -5.18 32.02
N ASP A 280 0.30 -6.08 31.11
CA ASP A 280 -0.59 -7.24 31.39
C ASP A 280 -1.81 -6.90 32.28
N ASN A 281 -2.37 -5.71 32.07
CA ASN A 281 -3.51 -5.19 32.82
C ASN A 281 -4.77 -5.04 31.95
N HIS A 282 -4.70 -5.48 30.70
CA HIS A 282 -5.76 -5.37 29.68
C HIS A 282 -6.31 -3.94 29.52
N ARG A 283 -5.47 -2.93 29.77
CA ARG A 283 -5.78 -1.51 29.52
C ARG A 283 -4.84 -0.94 28.49
N PHE A 284 -5.36 -0.08 27.63
CA PHE A 284 -4.57 0.68 26.67
C PHE A 284 -4.68 2.17 26.97
N THR A 285 -3.55 2.76 27.36
CA THR A 285 -3.49 4.13 27.86
C THR A 285 -2.45 4.92 27.08
N PHE A 286 -2.82 6.12 26.62
CA PHE A 286 -1.88 7.17 26.25
C PHE A 286 -1.87 8.21 27.37
N GLU A 287 -0.71 8.45 27.97
CA GLU A 287 -0.54 9.40 29.08
C GLU A 287 0.71 10.25 28.86
N SER A 288 0.59 11.56 29.04
CA SER A 288 1.76 12.44 29.14
C SER A 288 2.39 12.31 30.52
N ALA A 289 3.66 11.91 30.58
CA ALA A 289 4.40 11.87 31.84
C ALA A 289 4.63 13.29 32.41
N THR A 290 4.68 14.31 31.55
CA THR A 290 4.95 15.70 31.91
C THR A 290 3.73 16.40 32.46
N THR A 291 2.55 16.23 31.83
CA THR A 291 1.33 16.93 32.24
C THR A 291 0.37 16.06 33.07
N GLY A 292 0.51 14.74 33.01
CA GLY A 292 -0.44 13.79 33.59
C GLY A 292 -1.75 13.66 32.79
N GLU A 293 -1.87 14.34 31.65
CA GLU A 293 -3.05 14.23 30.79
C GLU A 293 -3.12 12.83 30.17
N LYS A 294 -4.32 12.25 30.21
CA LYS A 294 -4.65 10.94 29.64
C LYS A 294 -5.67 11.10 28.52
N PRO A 295 -5.25 11.50 27.32
CA PRO A 295 -6.17 11.67 26.18
C PRO A 295 -6.90 10.37 25.80
N MET A 296 -6.38 9.21 26.20
CA MET A 296 -7.01 7.90 25.98
C MET A 296 -6.64 6.94 27.12
N ASP A 297 -7.65 6.29 27.72
CA ASP A 297 -7.46 5.29 28.78
C ASP A 297 -8.66 4.32 28.80
N PHE A 298 -8.56 3.25 28.02
CA PHE A 298 -9.66 2.28 27.86
C PHE A 298 -9.25 0.88 28.28
N ALA A 299 -10.23 0.06 28.68
CA ALA A 299 -10.03 -1.37 28.66
C ALA A 299 -9.94 -1.82 27.20
N ILE A 300 -9.08 -2.81 26.91
CA ILE A 300 -8.93 -3.37 25.56
C ILE A 300 -10.29 -3.83 24.99
N GLU A 301 -11.08 -4.50 25.83
CA GLU A 301 -12.40 -5.02 25.45
C GLU A 301 -13.40 -3.92 25.02
N ASP A 302 -13.28 -2.70 25.56
CA ASP A 302 -14.13 -1.58 25.18
C ASP A 302 -13.80 -1.07 23.76
N MET A 303 -12.54 -1.23 23.33
CA MET A 303 -12.06 -0.72 22.04
C MET A 303 -12.31 -1.70 20.90
N PHE A 304 -12.12 -3.00 21.13
CA PHE A 304 -12.36 -4.07 20.15
C PHE A 304 -13.78 -4.64 20.23
N GLY A 305 -14.70 -3.88 20.82
CA GLY A 305 -16.06 -4.31 21.14
C GLY A 305 -16.79 -5.02 19.99
N SER A 306 -17.70 -5.91 20.36
CA SER A 306 -18.48 -6.73 19.42
C SER A 306 -19.59 -5.92 18.73
N SER A 307 -19.23 -5.13 17.71
CA SER A 307 -20.23 -4.52 16.85
C SER A 307 -21.13 -5.61 16.24
N PRO A 308 -22.46 -5.40 16.17
CA PRO A 308 -23.35 -6.38 15.57
C PRO A 308 -22.92 -6.68 14.13
N LYS A 309 -22.95 -7.96 13.74
CA LYS A 309 -22.67 -8.35 12.36
C LYS A 309 -23.65 -7.65 11.41
N THR A 310 -23.13 -6.94 10.40
CA THR A 310 -23.96 -6.34 9.35
C THR A 310 -24.59 -7.44 8.50
N ILE A 311 -25.93 -7.47 8.44
CA ILE A 311 -26.67 -8.37 7.55
C ILE A 311 -27.01 -7.58 6.28
N MET A 312 -26.30 -7.86 5.19
CA MET A 312 -26.59 -7.28 3.88
C MET A 312 -27.66 -8.13 3.18
N THR A 313 -28.82 -7.54 2.93
CA THR A 313 -29.86 -8.16 2.09
C THR A 313 -29.79 -7.52 0.71
N ASP A 314 -29.51 -8.33 -0.30
CA ASP A 314 -29.40 -7.88 -1.68
C ASP A 314 -30.38 -8.60 -2.61
N VAL A 315 -30.41 -8.17 -3.87
CA VAL A 315 -31.20 -8.81 -4.92
C VAL A 315 -30.35 -8.96 -6.17
N SER A 316 -30.37 -10.15 -6.75
CA SER A 316 -29.68 -10.41 -8.02
C SER A 316 -30.35 -9.63 -9.15
N LYS A 317 -29.57 -8.82 -9.86
CA LYS A 317 -30.02 -8.11 -11.07
C LYS A 317 -29.42 -8.77 -12.30
N ALA A 318 -30.25 -9.42 -13.10
CA ALA A 318 -29.86 -9.88 -14.42
C ALA A 318 -29.55 -8.66 -15.31
N ARG A 319 -28.39 -8.68 -15.98
CA ARG A 319 -27.97 -7.63 -16.89
C ARG A 319 -27.65 -8.26 -18.23
N ASN A 320 -28.37 -7.83 -19.25
CA ASN A 320 -28.15 -8.26 -20.62
C ASN A 320 -27.48 -7.11 -21.37
N TYR A 321 -26.36 -7.43 -22.02
CA TYR A 321 -25.61 -6.54 -22.88
C TYR A 321 -25.96 -6.86 -24.33
N LYS A 322 -25.99 -5.83 -25.20
CA LYS A 322 -26.19 -6.06 -26.63
C LYS A 322 -25.09 -6.97 -27.20
N GLU A 323 -25.49 -7.81 -28.15
CA GLU A 323 -24.54 -8.62 -28.92
C GLU A 323 -23.56 -7.72 -29.69
N LEU A 324 -22.32 -8.20 -29.83
CA LEU A 324 -21.29 -7.50 -30.58
C LEU A 324 -21.64 -7.51 -32.07
N ASN A 325 -21.78 -6.31 -32.65
CA ASN A 325 -21.88 -6.14 -34.09
C ASN A 325 -20.50 -5.75 -34.66
N TYR A 326 -19.98 -6.53 -35.60
CA TYR A 326 -18.69 -6.28 -36.24
C TYR A 326 -18.70 -6.79 -37.69
N SER A 327 -17.83 -6.22 -38.52
CA SER A 327 -17.63 -6.65 -39.91
C SER A 327 -16.23 -7.26 -40.07
N GLN A 328 -16.14 -8.42 -40.69
CA GLN A 328 -14.82 -9.03 -41.01
C GLN A 328 -14.00 -8.15 -41.96
N ALA A 329 -14.66 -7.31 -42.78
CA ALA A 329 -13.99 -6.38 -43.67
C ALA A 329 -13.17 -5.31 -42.92
N ASP A 330 -13.53 -5.01 -41.67
CA ASP A 330 -12.88 -3.99 -40.84
C ASP A 330 -11.77 -4.56 -39.95
N PHE A 331 -11.34 -5.81 -40.18
CA PHE A 331 -10.34 -6.50 -39.35
C PHE A 331 -9.09 -5.65 -39.10
N LYS A 332 -8.54 -5.01 -40.15
CA LYS A 332 -7.34 -4.18 -40.03
C LYS A 332 -7.57 -3.00 -39.08
N THR A 333 -8.72 -2.33 -39.20
CA THR A 333 -9.12 -1.22 -38.33
C THR A 333 -9.26 -1.68 -36.88
N TYR A 334 -9.88 -2.84 -36.63
CA TYR A 334 -10.03 -3.38 -35.28
C TYR A 334 -8.68 -3.77 -34.68
N LEU A 335 -7.81 -4.40 -35.47
CA LEU A 335 -6.47 -4.75 -35.02
C LEU A 335 -5.65 -3.51 -34.64
N GLU A 336 -5.66 -2.48 -35.49
CA GLU A 336 -5.00 -1.20 -35.20
C GLU A 336 -5.57 -0.52 -33.96
N ALA A 337 -6.88 -0.58 -33.73
CA ALA A 337 -7.52 -0.04 -32.53
C ALA A 337 -7.10 -0.83 -31.27
N VAL A 338 -7.15 -2.16 -31.31
CA VAL A 338 -6.77 -3.04 -30.20
C VAL A 338 -5.31 -2.81 -29.80
N LEU A 339 -4.39 -2.71 -30.77
CA LEU A 339 -2.97 -2.46 -30.51
C LEU A 339 -2.67 -1.06 -29.92
N GLN A 340 -3.62 -0.13 -30.00
CA GLN A 340 -3.51 1.21 -29.42
C GLN A 340 -4.09 1.32 -28.00
N LEU A 341 -4.88 0.34 -27.54
CA LEU A 341 -5.40 0.33 -26.16
C LEU A 341 -4.25 0.25 -25.16
N GLU A 342 -4.26 1.06 -24.10
CA GLU A 342 -3.19 1.02 -23.09
C GLU A 342 -3.02 -0.38 -22.49
N ALA A 343 -4.10 -1.14 -22.34
CA ALA A 343 -4.07 -2.52 -21.86
C ALA A 343 -3.24 -3.47 -22.75
N VAL A 344 -3.17 -3.20 -24.06
CA VAL A 344 -2.52 -4.08 -25.07
C VAL A 344 -1.19 -3.51 -25.56
N ALA A 345 -1.12 -2.20 -25.80
CA ALA A 345 0.03 -1.49 -26.36
C ALA A 345 1.32 -1.70 -25.54
N CYS A 346 2.46 -1.34 -26.11
CA CYS A 346 3.75 -1.47 -25.43
C CYS A 346 3.77 -0.74 -24.07
N LYS A 347 4.34 -1.40 -23.04
CA LYS A 347 4.45 -0.86 -21.67
C LYS A 347 5.81 -0.24 -21.37
N ASP A 348 6.63 0.05 -22.38
CA ASP A 348 7.99 0.58 -22.22
C ASP A 348 8.05 1.85 -21.35
N TRP A 349 7.03 2.71 -21.47
CA TRP A 349 6.95 3.92 -20.67
C TRP A 349 6.76 3.65 -19.17
N LEU A 350 6.20 2.50 -18.78
CA LEU A 350 6.08 2.04 -17.39
C LEU A 350 7.31 1.25 -16.95
N THR A 351 7.84 0.38 -17.81
CA THR A 351 8.96 -0.48 -17.43
C THR A 351 10.26 0.28 -17.34
N ASN A 352 10.52 1.28 -18.18
CA ASN A 352 11.81 1.99 -18.20
C ASN A 352 12.04 2.98 -17.04
N LYS A 353 10.99 3.35 -16.29
CA LYS A 353 11.11 4.24 -15.13
C LYS A 353 11.34 3.52 -13.80
N VAL A 354 11.16 2.20 -13.77
CA VAL A 354 11.36 1.38 -12.57
C VAL A 354 12.72 0.71 -12.59
N ASP A 355 13.33 0.56 -11.41
CA ASP A 355 14.44 -0.33 -11.20
C ASP A 355 14.00 -1.79 -11.39
N ARG A 356 14.79 -2.56 -12.12
CA ARG A 356 14.53 -3.97 -12.47
C ARG A 356 15.74 -4.87 -12.25
N CYS A 357 16.71 -4.43 -11.46
CA CYS A 357 17.96 -5.17 -11.24
C CYS A 357 18.58 -5.01 -9.84
N VAL A 358 18.13 -4.03 -9.04
CA VAL A 358 18.64 -3.79 -7.68
C VAL A 358 18.59 -5.07 -6.84
N GLY A 359 19.68 -5.31 -6.11
CA GLY A 359 19.88 -6.52 -5.31
C GLY A 359 20.44 -7.72 -6.09
N GLY A 360 20.57 -7.64 -7.42
CA GLY A 360 21.26 -8.66 -8.23
C GLY A 360 20.59 -10.04 -8.27
N ARG A 361 19.33 -10.12 -7.82
CA ARG A 361 18.54 -11.36 -7.72
C ARG A 361 17.33 -11.40 -8.65
N VAL A 362 17.16 -10.41 -9.52
CA VAL A 362 16.09 -10.41 -10.52
C VAL A 362 16.45 -11.42 -11.62
N ALA A 363 15.82 -12.59 -11.60
CA ALA A 363 16.03 -13.64 -12.60
C ALA A 363 15.16 -13.43 -13.85
N LYS A 364 13.97 -12.84 -13.68
CA LYS A 364 13.08 -12.47 -14.77
C LYS A 364 12.34 -11.17 -14.47
N GLN A 365 12.36 -10.25 -15.42
CA GLN A 365 11.64 -8.97 -15.39
C GLN A 365 10.82 -8.81 -16.68
N GLN A 366 10.08 -7.72 -16.81
CA GLN A 366 9.09 -7.49 -17.88
C GLN A 366 9.68 -7.61 -19.30
N CYS A 367 10.86 -7.05 -19.53
CA CYS A 367 11.52 -7.00 -20.84
C CYS A 367 12.17 -8.34 -21.24
N ALA A 368 12.08 -8.70 -22.52
CA ALA A 368 12.52 -9.98 -23.07
C ALA A 368 13.34 -9.81 -24.37
N GLY A 369 14.29 -10.71 -24.57
CA GLY A 369 15.10 -10.81 -25.79
C GLY A 369 16.09 -9.65 -26.00
N PRO A 370 16.89 -9.68 -27.09
CA PRO A 370 17.91 -8.68 -27.37
C PRO A 370 17.37 -7.25 -27.54
N LEU A 371 16.09 -7.13 -27.91
CA LEU A 371 15.40 -5.84 -28.07
C LEU A 371 14.75 -5.32 -26.78
N GLN A 372 14.80 -6.11 -25.70
CA GLN A 372 14.25 -5.73 -24.39
C GLN A 372 12.75 -5.34 -24.43
N LEU A 373 11.94 -6.03 -25.23
CA LEU A 373 10.50 -5.75 -25.35
C LEU A 373 9.72 -6.26 -24.12
N PRO A 374 8.76 -5.51 -23.56
CA PRO A 374 8.07 -5.84 -22.30
C PRO A 374 7.00 -6.92 -22.52
N LEU A 375 7.44 -8.16 -22.76
CA LEU A 375 6.61 -9.28 -23.21
C LEU A 375 6.59 -10.46 -22.22
N ASN A 376 7.32 -10.41 -21.10
CA ASN A 376 7.29 -11.48 -20.12
C ASN A 376 5.99 -11.48 -19.32
N ASN A 377 5.42 -12.67 -19.11
CA ASN A 377 4.13 -12.87 -18.44
C ASN A 377 4.23 -12.92 -16.90
N LEU A 378 5.44 -12.96 -16.34
CA LEU A 378 5.69 -13.10 -14.92
C LEU A 378 7.07 -12.53 -14.55
N GLY A 379 7.21 -12.11 -13.30
CA GLY A 379 8.49 -11.74 -12.68
C GLY A 379 9.04 -12.89 -11.82
N VAL A 380 10.36 -13.02 -11.76
CA VAL A 380 11.04 -14.02 -10.90
C VAL A 380 12.18 -13.38 -10.13
N MET A 381 12.18 -13.60 -8.82
CA MET A 381 13.30 -13.30 -7.93
C MET A 381 13.99 -14.60 -7.52
N ALA A 382 15.31 -14.68 -7.67
CA ALA A 382 16.12 -15.70 -7.03
C ALA A 382 16.17 -15.46 -5.52
N LEU A 383 16.21 -16.53 -4.71
CA LEU A 383 16.32 -16.41 -3.26
C LEU A 383 17.74 -16.03 -2.83
N ASP A 384 18.75 -16.56 -3.51
CA ASP A 384 20.16 -16.34 -3.25
C ASP A 384 20.96 -16.15 -4.57
N PHE A 385 22.29 -16.00 -4.48
CA PHE A 385 23.16 -15.69 -5.61
C PHE A 385 23.75 -16.92 -6.33
N ASN A 386 23.68 -18.11 -5.72
CA ASN A 386 24.35 -19.33 -6.20
C ASN A 386 23.37 -20.45 -6.56
N GLY A 387 22.19 -20.44 -5.97
CA GLY A 387 21.13 -21.41 -6.10
C GLY A 387 20.28 -21.20 -7.34
N LYS A 388 19.31 -22.10 -7.51
CA LYS A 388 18.35 -22.09 -8.63
C LYS A 388 16.91 -21.86 -8.16
N GLU A 389 16.71 -21.74 -6.85
CA GLU A 389 15.41 -21.55 -6.25
C GLU A 389 15.01 -20.07 -6.29
N GLY A 390 13.72 -19.83 -6.47
CA GLY A 390 13.18 -18.49 -6.62
C GLY A 390 11.68 -18.41 -6.37
N VAL A 391 11.18 -17.19 -6.35
CA VAL A 391 9.76 -16.87 -6.19
C VAL A 391 9.28 -16.18 -7.47
N ALA A 392 8.23 -16.73 -8.06
CA ALA A 392 7.56 -16.17 -9.22
C ALA A 392 6.32 -15.38 -8.81
N THR A 393 6.01 -14.31 -9.54
CA THR A 393 4.79 -13.52 -9.36
C THR A 393 4.19 -13.13 -10.72
N SER A 394 2.86 -13.09 -10.78
CA SER A 394 2.07 -12.74 -11.96
C SER A 394 0.76 -12.09 -11.54
N ILE A 395 0.09 -11.40 -12.46
CA ILE A 395 -1.23 -10.79 -12.23
C ILE A 395 -2.19 -11.26 -13.32
N GLY A 396 -3.42 -11.59 -12.93
CA GLY A 396 -4.57 -11.74 -13.81
C GLY A 396 -5.74 -10.90 -13.29
N HIS A 397 -6.48 -10.26 -14.19
CA HIS A 397 -7.76 -9.63 -13.89
C HIS A 397 -8.62 -9.60 -15.16
N SER A 398 -9.93 -9.78 -15.00
CA SER A 398 -10.90 -9.74 -16.09
C SER A 398 -12.17 -8.94 -15.73
N PRO A 399 -12.04 -7.66 -15.33
CA PRO A 399 -13.18 -6.88 -14.87
C PRO A 399 -14.24 -6.67 -15.96
N VAL A 400 -13.85 -6.63 -17.24
CA VAL A 400 -14.79 -6.50 -18.36
C VAL A 400 -15.69 -7.74 -18.48
N ALA A 401 -15.13 -8.95 -18.31
CA ALA A 401 -15.94 -10.18 -18.29
C ALA A 401 -16.86 -10.22 -17.06
N ALA A 402 -16.39 -9.71 -15.92
CA ALA A 402 -17.16 -9.66 -14.67
C ALA A 402 -18.41 -8.76 -14.76
N ILE A 403 -18.47 -7.83 -15.72
CA ILE A 403 -19.65 -7.01 -15.98
C ILE A 403 -20.82 -7.86 -16.51
N ILE A 404 -20.52 -8.91 -17.28
CA ILE A 404 -21.50 -9.85 -17.86
C ILE A 404 -21.78 -10.99 -16.88
N ASP A 405 -20.71 -11.64 -16.40
CA ASP A 405 -20.76 -12.75 -15.45
C ASP A 405 -19.63 -12.61 -14.45
N ALA A 406 -19.98 -12.21 -13.22
CA ALA A 406 -19.02 -12.01 -12.13
C ALA A 406 -18.22 -13.29 -11.77
N LYS A 407 -18.82 -14.48 -11.91
CA LYS A 407 -18.17 -15.76 -11.64
C LYS A 407 -17.21 -16.13 -12.76
N ALA A 408 -17.56 -15.89 -14.02
CA ALA A 408 -16.63 -16.07 -15.13
C ALA A 408 -15.45 -15.09 -15.05
N GLY A 409 -15.73 -13.80 -14.80
CA GLY A 409 -14.70 -12.78 -14.66
C GLY A 409 -13.74 -12.99 -13.47
N SER A 410 -14.17 -13.68 -12.40
CA SER A 410 -13.29 -14.05 -11.28
C SER A 410 -12.46 -15.32 -11.54
N ARG A 411 -12.87 -16.17 -12.50
CA ARG A 411 -12.12 -17.38 -12.88
C ARG A 411 -11.02 -17.10 -13.90
N ASN A 412 -11.25 -16.09 -14.75
CA ASN A 412 -10.29 -15.60 -15.74
C ASN A 412 -9.28 -14.66 -15.08
#